data_AF-A0A151EI66-F1
#
_entry.id   AF-A0A151EI66-F1
#
_cell.length_a   1.000
_cell.length_b   1.000
_cell.length_c   1.000
_cell.angle_alpha   90.00
_cell.angle_beta   90.00
_cell.angle_gamma   90.00
#
_symmetry.space_group_name_H-M   'P 1'
#
loop_
_entity.id
_entity.type
_entity.pdbx_description
1 polymer ?
#
loop_
_entity_poly.entity_id
_entity_poly.type
_entity_poly.pdbx_seq_one_letter_code
_entity_poly.pdbx_strand_id
1 'polypeptide(L)'
;MIDLEDTGSTSIKKAIDDLLETSIFKEISKRNNKDFAHKLAIWLVRYILMISSMNESLKIELEEVLLNLHGENFRKILEITEGTFYKLKKDQERYNKYIW
;
A
#
# COMPACT_ATOMS: atom_id res chain seq x y z
N MET A 1 -26.19 -20.31 23.33
CA MET A 1 -25.97 -20.25 21.88
C MET A 1 -26.35 -18.87 21.41
N ILE A 2 -25.35 -18.00 21.27
CA ILE A 2 -25.43 -16.83 20.42
C ILE A 2 -24.17 -16.99 19.57
N ASP A 3 -24.37 -17.51 18.35
CA ASP A 3 -23.33 -17.50 17.32
C ASP A 3 -23.07 -16.04 16.99
N LEU A 4 -22.03 -15.47 17.61
CA LEU A 4 -21.43 -14.23 17.15
C LEU A 4 -20.67 -14.58 15.88
N GLU A 5 -21.33 -14.32 14.76
CA GLU A 5 -20.74 -14.36 13.43
C GLU A 5 -19.39 -13.64 13.45
N ASP A 6 -18.38 -14.37 12.98
CA ASP A 6 -17.00 -13.96 12.77
C ASP A 6 -16.98 -12.81 11.75
N THR A 7 -17.17 -11.58 12.21
CA THR A 7 -17.08 -10.37 11.39
C THR A 7 -15.60 -10.11 11.05
N GLY A 8 -15.07 -10.86 10.08
CA GLY A 8 -14.07 -10.41 9.11
C GLY A 8 -12.85 -9.65 9.63
N SER A 9 -12.33 -9.95 10.82
CA SER A 9 -11.11 -9.29 11.32
C SER A 9 -9.90 -9.93 10.62
N THR A 10 -9.36 -9.27 9.60
CA THR A 10 -8.05 -9.66 9.05
C THR A 10 -7.01 -9.47 10.15
N SER A 11 -6.48 -10.55 10.71
CA SER A 11 -5.44 -10.42 11.73
C SER A 11 -4.24 -9.64 11.19
N ILE A 12 -3.64 -8.77 12.01
CA ILE A 12 -2.43 -7.99 11.65
C ILE A 12 -1.34 -8.91 11.10
N LYS A 13 -1.20 -10.10 11.70
CA LYS A 13 -0.27 -11.13 11.24
C LYS A 13 -0.56 -11.55 9.79
N LYS A 14 -1.82 -11.85 9.47
CA LYS A 14 -2.22 -12.22 8.11
C LYS A 14 -1.93 -11.09 7.11
N ALA A 15 -2.19 -9.83 7.47
CA ALA A 15 -1.87 -8.70 6.60
C ALA A 15 -0.35 -8.57 6.33
N ILE A 16 0.49 -8.83 7.33
CA ILE A 16 1.95 -8.86 7.17
C ILE A 16 2.36 -10.03 6.27
N ASP A 17 1.81 -11.22 6.50
CA ASP A 17 2.12 -12.42 5.71
C ASP A 17 1.70 -12.21 4.24
N ASP A 18 0.51 -11.66 3.99
CA ASP A 18 0.00 -11.34 2.65
C ASP A 18 0.92 -10.32 1.93
N LEU A 19 1.41 -9.29 2.64
CA LEU A 19 2.37 -8.33 2.09
C LEU A 19 3.68 -8.99 1.68
N LEU A 20 4.20 -9.91 2.50
CA LEU A 20 5.45 -10.61 2.23
C LEU A 20 5.34 -11.54 1.02
N GLU A 21 4.14 -12.03 0.72
CA GLU A 21 3.88 -12.84 -0.47
C GLU A 21 3.74 -12.04 -1.77
N THR A 22 3.68 -10.70 -1.71
CA THR A 22 3.64 -9.86 -2.90
C THR A 22 4.95 -9.92 -3.70
N SER A 23 4.85 -9.71 -5.01
CA SER A 23 6.03 -9.66 -5.90
C SER A 23 7.02 -8.57 -5.47
N ILE A 24 6.53 -7.42 -5.01
CA ILE A 24 7.37 -6.30 -4.54
C ILE A 24 8.21 -6.72 -3.33
N PHE A 25 7.59 -7.31 -2.31
CA PHE A 25 8.33 -7.75 -1.11
C PHE A 25 9.25 -8.94 -1.38
N LYS A 26 8.86 -9.84 -2.27
CA LYS A 26 9.75 -10.91 -2.76
C LYS A 26 11.01 -10.35 -3.41
N GLU A 27 10.89 -9.32 -4.25
CA GLU A 27 12.04 -8.64 -4.86
C GLU A 27 12.89 -7.86 -3.85
N ILE A 28 12.27 -7.15 -2.91
CA ILE A 28 12.98 -6.46 -1.82
C ILE A 28 13.77 -7.44 -0.97
N SER A 29 13.17 -8.59 -0.63
CA SER A 29 13.82 -9.64 0.15
C SER A 29 15.03 -10.25 -0.57
N LYS A 30 14.99 -10.39 -1.91
CA LYS A 30 16.11 -10.89 -2.71
C LYS A 30 17.27 -9.91 -2.76
N ARG A 31 16.99 -8.60 -2.89
CA ARG A 31 18.02 -7.55 -3.03
C ARG A 31 18.69 -7.17 -1.71
N ASN A 32 17.96 -7.31 -0.60
CA ASN A 32 18.44 -6.97 0.73
C ASN A 32 18.62 -8.26 1.53
N ASN A 33 17.65 -8.59 2.38
CA ASN A 33 17.52 -9.88 3.04
C ASN A 33 16.07 -10.04 3.57
N LYS A 34 15.74 -11.24 4.05
CA LYS A 34 14.40 -11.57 4.58
C LYS A 34 14.01 -10.73 5.80
N ASP A 35 14.95 -10.47 6.70
CA ASP A 35 14.69 -9.70 7.93
C ASP A 35 14.31 -8.25 7.61
N PHE A 36 15.01 -7.62 6.67
CA PHE A 36 14.70 -6.28 6.19
C PHE A 36 13.30 -6.21 5.58
N ALA A 37 12.96 -7.15 4.68
CA ALA A 37 11.63 -7.22 4.07
C ALA A 37 10.53 -7.42 5.13
N HIS A 38 10.75 -8.29 6.11
CA HIS A 38 9.82 -8.52 7.21
C HIS A 38 9.60 -7.27 8.06
N LYS A 39 10.69 -6.59 8.46
CA LYS A 39 10.61 -5.32 9.20
C LYS A 39 9.88 -4.24 8.41
N LEU A 40 10.13 -4.14 7.10
CA LEU A 40 9.44 -3.19 6.23
C LEU A 40 7.93 -3.49 6.17
N ALA A 41 7.52 -4.75 6.08
CA ALA A 41 6.10 -5.13 6.04
C ALA A 41 5.40 -4.75 7.34
N ILE A 42 6.03 -5.02 8.49
CA ILE A 42 5.53 -4.59 9.81
C ILE A 42 5.36 -3.07 9.86
N TRP A 43 6.37 -2.32 9.42
CA TRP A 43 6.31 -0.86 9.44
C TRP A 43 5.23 -0.31 8.52
N LEU A 44 5.03 -0.91 7.35
CA LEU A 44 3.99 -0.51 6.42
C LEU A 44 2.59 -0.72 7.03
N VAL A 45 2.33 -1.87 7.66
CA VAL A 45 1.06 -2.14 8.34
C VAL A 45 0.83 -1.16 9.50
N ARG A 46 1.85 -0.91 10.33
CA ARG A 46 1.76 0.10 11.40
C ARG A 46 1.42 1.48 10.86
N TYR A 47 2.03 1.87 9.74
CA TYR A 47 1.82 3.16 9.13
C TYR A 47 0.39 3.32 8.62
N ILE A 48 -0.15 2.29 7.96
CA ILE A 48 -1.56 2.24 7.53
C ILE A 48 -2.47 2.39 8.74
N LEU A 49 -2.29 1.59 9.79
CA LEU A 49 -3.13 1.65 10.98
C LEU A 49 -3.10 3.03 11.67
N MET A 50 -1.92 3.65 11.75
CA MET A 50 -1.77 4.98 12.35
C MET A 50 -2.54 6.02 11.54
N ILE A 51 -2.40 6.03 10.22
CA ILE A 51 -3.08 7.02 9.38
C ILE A 51 -4.58 6.76 9.33
N SER A 52 -5.03 5.50 9.27
CA SER A 52 -6.45 5.16 9.41
C SER A 52 -7.03 5.73 10.70
N SER A 53 -6.34 5.57 11.83
CA SER A 53 -6.78 6.13 13.11
C SER A 53 -6.83 7.66 13.11
N MET A 54 -5.86 8.33 12.46
CA MET A 54 -5.87 9.80 12.30
C MET A 54 -7.03 10.27 11.43
N ASN A 55 -7.31 9.61 10.31
CA ASN A 55 -8.44 9.95 9.45
C ASN A 55 -9.76 9.75 10.20
N GLU A 56 -9.92 8.64 10.93
CA GLU A 56 -11.12 8.37 11.71
C GLU A 56 -11.36 9.42 12.80
N SER A 57 -10.30 9.74 13.56
CA SER A 57 -10.38 10.56 14.78
C SER A 57 -10.32 12.07 14.50
N LEU A 58 -9.52 12.49 13.53
CA LEU A 58 -9.20 13.90 13.27
C LEU A 58 -9.72 14.39 11.92
N LYS A 59 -10.27 13.51 11.07
CA LYS A 59 -10.74 13.83 9.70
C LYS A 59 -9.65 14.44 8.82
N ILE A 60 -8.39 14.14 9.11
CA ILE A 60 -7.25 14.56 8.30
C ILE A 60 -7.07 13.54 7.18
N GLU A 61 -7.01 14.02 5.94
CA GLU A 61 -6.83 13.17 4.76
C GLU A 61 -5.43 12.54 4.72
N LEU A 62 -5.33 11.34 4.14
CA LEU A 62 -4.08 10.57 4.03
C LEU A 62 -3.00 11.41 3.33
N GLU A 63 -3.35 12.02 2.20
CA GLU A 63 -2.46 12.82 1.37
C GLU A 63 -1.93 14.02 2.14
N GLU A 64 -2.75 14.66 2.99
CA GLU A 64 -2.33 15.77 3.84
C GLU A 64 -1.33 15.31 4.90
N VAL A 65 -1.59 14.17 5.56
CA VAL A 65 -0.65 13.58 6.53
C VAL A 65 0.69 13.27 5.88
N LEU A 66 0.69 12.61 4.72
CA LEU A 66 1.90 12.23 4.01
C LEU A 66 2.67 13.43 3.49
N LEU A 67 1.97 14.45 2.98
CA LEU A 67 2.59 15.68 2.51
C LEU A 67 3.23 16.46 3.67
N ASN A 68 2.56 16.56 4.81
CA ASN A 68 3.08 17.25 5.99
C ASN A 68 4.31 16.55 6.57
N LEU A 69 4.36 15.21 6.54
CA LEU A 69 5.48 14.44 7.08
C LEU A 69 6.70 14.38 6.14
N HIS A 70 6.47 14.25 4.84
CA HIS A 70 7.52 13.90 3.87
C HIS A 70 7.78 14.98 2.82
N GLY A 71 6.94 16.01 2.74
CA GLY A 71 7.13 17.20 1.90
C GLY A 71 7.37 16.88 0.42
N GLU A 72 8.43 17.48 -0.15
CA GLU A 72 8.77 17.32 -1.57
C GLU A 72 9.10 15.87 -1.96
N ASN A 73 9.60 15.06 -1.03
CA ASN A 73 9.89 13.65 -1.32
C ASN A 73 8.60 12.87 -1.62
N PHE A 74 7.52 13.16 -0.89
CA PHE A 74 6.21 12.56 -1.16
C PHE A 74 5.66 13.04 -2.51
N ARG A 75 5.74 14.35 -2.81
CA ARG A 75 5.31 14.88 -4.12
C ARG A 75 6.03 14.20 -5.28
N LYS A 76 7.34 14.02 -5.17
CA LYS A 76 8.13 13.35 -6.21
C LYS A 76 7.76 11.88 -6.38
N ILE A 77 7.48 11.17 -5.29
CA ILE A 77 7.02 9.78 -5.35
C ILE A 77 5.63 9.71 -6.01
N LEU A 78 4.71 10.60 -5.65
CA LEU A 78 3.41 10.72 -6.31
C LEU A 78 3.57 10.94 -7.81
N GLU A 79 4.34 11.95 -8.23
CA GLU A 79 4.56 12.26 -9.64
C GLU A 79 5.09 11.05 -10.43
N ILE A 80 6.10 10.34 -9.90
CA ILE A 80 6.67 9.16 -10.55
C ILE A 80 5.63 8.05 -10.67
N THR A 81 4.91 7.76 -9.59
CA THR A 81 3.94 6.66 -9.56
C THR A 81 2.71 6.94 -10.41
N GLU A 82 2.14 8.14 -10.34
CA GLU A 82 1.04 8.59 -11.21
C GLU A 82 1.44 8.57 -12.69
N GLY A 83 2.66 9.02 -13.01
CA GLY A 83 3.21 8.93 -14.36
C GLY A 83 3.29 7.51 -14.89
N THR A 84 3.60 6.53 -14.04
CA THR A 84 3.57 5.10 -14.38
C THR A 84 2.14 4.59 -14.59
N PHE A 85 1.19 4.92 -13.71
CA PHE A 85 -0.21 4.50 -13.84
C PHE A 85 -0.91 5.12 -15.06
N TYR A 86 -0.66 6.39 -15.36
CA TYR A 86 -1.25 7.07 -16.51
C TYR A 86 -0.77 6.46 -17.85
N LYS A 87 0.53 6.11 -17.94
CA LYS A 87 1.08 5.40 -19.10
C LYS A 87 0.45 4.02 -19.28
N LEU A 88 0.30 3.25 -18.19
CA LEU A 88 -0.36 1.94 -18.23
C LEU A 88 -1.81 2.02 -18.72
N LYS A 89 -2.57 3.03 -18.27
CA LYS A 89 -3.96 3.24 -18.71
C LYS A 89 -4.03 3.55 -20.22
N LYS A 90 -3.16 4.43 -20.72
CA LYS A 90 -3.10 4.78 -22.15
C LYS A 90 -2.71 3.58 -23.02
N ASP A 91 -1.82 2.72 -22.54
CA ASP A 91 -1.39 1.52 -23.26
C ASP A 91 -2.48 0.45 -23.28
N GLN A 92 -3.25 0.28 -22.19
CA GLN A 92 -4.46 -0.57 -22.19
C GLN A 92 -5.55 -0.03 -23.11
N GLU A 93 -5.81 1.28 -23.13
CA GLU A 93 -6.77 1.90 -24.05
C GLU A 93 -6.35 1.75 -25.52
N ARG A 94 -5.04 1.80 -25.81
CA ARG A 94 -4.50 1.47 -27.13
C ARG A 94 -4.69 -0.01 -27.46
N TYR A 95 -4.35 -0.91 -26.55
CA TYR A 95 -4.47 -2.35 -26.74
C TYR A 95 -5.93 -2.78 -27.02
N ASN A 96 -6.88 -2.22 -26.28
CA ASN A 96 -8.31 -2.47 -26.47
C ASN A 96 -8.87 -1.91 -27.80
N LYS A 97 -8.16 -0.99 -28.47
CA LYS A 97 -8.51 -0.53 -29.82
C LYS A 97 -8.00 -1.43 -30.95
N TYR A 98 -7.11 -2.39 -30.66
CA TYR A 98 -6.53 -3.30 -31.66
C TYR A 98 -7.15 -4.70 -31.63
N ILE A 99 -8.20 -4.94 -30.85
CA ILE A 99 -9.02 -6.15 -31.00
C ILE A 99 -10.14 -5.83 -32.00
N TRP A 100 -9.85 -6.07 -33.28
CA TRP A 100 -10.81 -6.17 -34.37
C TRP A 100 -10.48 -7.42 -35.18
#